data_AF-A0A6P1DBS2-F1
#
_entry.id   AF-A0A6P1DBS2-F1
#
_cell.length_a   1.000
_cell.length_b   1.000
_cell.length_c   1.000
_cell.angle_alpha   90.00
_cell.angle_beta   90.00
_cell.angle_gamma   90.00
#
_symmetry.space_group_name_H-M   'P 1'
#
loop_
_entity.id
_entity.type
_entity.pdbx_description
1 polymer ?
#
loop_
_entity_poly.entity_id
_entity_poly.type
_entity_poly.pdbx_seq_one_letter_code
_entity_poly.pdbx_strand_id
1 'polypeptide(L)'
;MTTTDIPGDIAKIMNNIGGKARSYGYLKWNEQAMLKADMMNVPERWVSRRISPGQLELRAIDVGLTAEEAAELADWLRRRQQGRRLVPHAQYRTWKFNLALED
;
A
#
# COMPACT_ATOMS: atom_id res chain seq x y z
N MET A 1 -23.20 5.31 -0.20
CA MET A 1 -22.17 4.30 0.13
C MET A 1 -20.99 4.56 -0.80
N THR A 2 -19.93 5.20 -0.32
CA THR A 2 -18.73 5.48 -1.11
C THR A 2 -17.89 4.22 -1.17
N THR A 3 -18.19 3.33 -2.11
CA THR A 3 -17.32 2.21 -2.44
C THR A 3 -15.97 2.81 -2.83
N THR A 4 -14.94 2.48 -2.06
CA THR A 4 -13.53 2.76 -2.33
C THR A 4 -13.12 1.97 -3.57
N ASP A 5 -13.64 2.37 -4.72
CA ASP A 5 -13.39 1.71 -6.00
C ASP A 5 -11.94 1.95 -6.38
N ILE A 6 -11.10 0.98 -6.02
CA ILE A 6 -9.70 0.93 -6.34
C ILE A 6 -9.42 -0.33 -7.16
N PRO A 7 -8.36 -0.34 -7.97
CA PRO A 7 -7.97 -1.53 -8.71
C PRO A 7 -7.84 -2.77 -7.80
N GLY A 8 -8.40 -3.90 -8.24
CA GLY A 8 -8.50 -5.11 -7.41
C GLY A 8 -7.15 -5.67 -6.97
N ASP A 9 -6.09 -5.45 -7.75
CA ASP A 9 -4.72 -5.78 -7.38
C ASP A 9 -4.25 -4.99 -6.13
N ILE A 10 -4.54 -3.70 -6.08
CA ILE A 10 -4.23 -2.85 -4.92
C ILE A 10 -5.13 -3.22 -3.75
N ALA A 11 -6.41 -3.51 -3.99
CA ALA A 11 -7.35 -3.94 -2.96
C ALA A 11 -6.87 -5.22 -2.24
N LYS A 12 -6.32 -6.19 -2.98
CA LYS A 12 -5.72 -7.41 -2.43
C LYS A 12 -4.48 -7.12 -1.58
N ILE A 13 -3.59 -6.24 -2.02
CA ILE A 13 -2.42 -5.81 -1.22
C ILE A 13 -2.88 -5.19 0.10
N MET A 14 -3.84 -4.27 0.04
CA MET A 14 -4.35 -3.59 1.23
C MET A 14 -5.07 -4.56 2.17
N ASN A 15 -5.85 -5.52 1.66
CA ASN A 15 -6.44 -6.58 2.49
C ASN A 15 -5.37 -7.41 3.22
N ASN A 16 -4.29 -7.78 2.54
CA ASN A 16 -3.19 -8.53 3.15
C ASN A 16 -2.51 -7.71 4.27
N ILE A 17 -2.21 -6.43 3.99
CA ILE A 17 -1.61 -5.52 4.97
C ILE A 17 -2.53 -5.31 6.18
N GLY A 18 -3.80 -4.99 5.94
CA GLY A 18 -4.79 -4.77 7.01
C GLY A 18 -5.06 -6.02 7.84
N GLY A 19 -5.13 -7.20 7.20
CA GLY A 19 -5.26 -8.49 7.90
C GLY A 19 -4.12 -8.72 8.89
N LYS A 20 -2.87 -8.47 8.46
CA LYS A 20 -1.69 -8.58 9.33
C LYS A 20 -1.68 -7.52 10.43
N ALA A 21 -1.98 -6.27 10.08
CA ALA A 21 -2.04 -5.18 11.04
C ALA A 21 -3.06 -5.48 12.15
N ARG A 22 -4.23 -6.02 11.79
CA ARG A 22 -5.27 -6.42 12.75
C ARG A 22 -4.81 -7.53 13.69
N SER A 23 -4.03 -8.50 13.20
CA SER A 23 -3.48 -9.57 14.04
C SER A 23 -2.46 -9.07 15.08
N TYR A 24 -1.74 -7.98 14.79
CA TYR A 24 -0.73 -7.42 15.68
C TYR A 24 -1.18 -6.15 16.43
N GLY A 25 -2.28 -5.53 16.00
CA GLY A 25 -2.79 -4.26 16.50
C GLY A 25 -2.13 -3.00 15.90
N TYR A 26 -1.20 -3.14 14.95
CA TYR A 26 -0.50 -2.03 14.29
C TYR A 26 0.18 -2.46 12.98
N LEU A 27 0.50 -1.49 12.12
CA LEU A 27 1.28 -1.69 10.90
C LEU A 27 2.77 -1.84 11.21
N LYS A 28 3.25 -3.07 11.18
CA LYS A 28 4.64 -3.41 11.42
C LYS A 28 5.59 -2.87 10.33
N TRP A 29 6.84 -2.63 10.73
CA TRP A 29 7.87 -2.00 9.89
C TRP A 29 8.19 -2.81 8.62
N ASN A 30 8.05 -4.14 8.66
CA ASN A 30 8.33 -5.00 7.52
C ASN A 30 7.26 -4.84 6.42
N GLU A 31 5.98 -4.73 6.78
CA GLU A 31 4.88 -4.45 5.84
C GLU A 31 5.07 -3.07 5.18
N GLN A 32 5.50 -2.08 5.96
CA GLN A 32 5.86 -0.76 5.42
C GLN A 32 7.01 -0.85 4.40
N ALA A 33 8.06 -1.61 4.72
CA ALA A 33 9.19 -1.80 3.83
C ALA A 33 8.80 -2.54 2.53
N MET A 34 7.96 -3.58 2.64
CA MET A 34 7.42 -4.33 1.49
C MET A 34 6.56 -3.43 0.58
N LEU A 35 5.73 -2.58 1.17
CA LEU A 35 4.88 -1.65 0.39
C LEU A 35 5.72 -0.59 -0.33
N LYS A 36 6.69 0.03 0.34
CA LYS A 36 7.64 0.95 -0.30
C LYS A 36 8.41 0.28 -1.43
N ALA A 37 8.82 -0.97 -1.25
CA ALA A 37 9.51 -1.73 -2.29
C ALA A 37 8.61 -2.02 -3.49
N ASP A 38 7.38 -2.47 -3.30
CA ASP A 38 6.44 -2.71 -4.40
C ASP A 38 6.13 -1.41 -5.16
N MET A 39 5.97 -0.28 -4.45
CA MET A 39 5.82 1.04 -5.07
C MET A 39 6.98 1.43 -6.00
N MET A 40 8.19 1.00 -5.68
CA MET A 40 9.38 1.25 -6.49
C MET A 40 9.59 0.19 -7.59
N ASN A 41 9.21 -1.06 -7.33
CA ASN A 41 9.52 -2.21 -8.17
C ASN A 41 8.41 -2.57 -9.17
N VAL A 42 7.19 -2.08 -8.95
CA VAL A 42 6.02 -2.27 -9.82
C VAL A 42 5.36 -0.90 -10.07
N PRO A 43 6.07 0.06 -10.67
CA PRO A 43 5.61 1.44 -10.78
C PRO A 43 4.28 1.54 -11.51
N GLU A 44 4.00 0.70 -12.51
CA GLU A 44 2.75 0.67 -13.25
C GLU A 44 1.52 0.41 -12.37
N ARG A 45 1.67 -0.24 -11.21
CA ARG A 45 0.60 -0.46 -10.24
C ARG A 45 0.17 0.85 -9.56
N TRP A 46 1.13 1.74 -9.31
CA TRP A 46 0.99 2.90 -8.42
C TRP A 46 0.93 4.26 -9.14
N VAL A 47 0.67 4.25 -10.44
CA VAL A 47 0.49 5.47 -11.24
C VAL A 47 -0.81 6.20 -10.87
N SER A 48 -0.79 7.53 -10.97
CA SER A 48 -1.93 8.40 -10.64
C SER A 48 -3.22 8.08 -11.41
N ARG A 49 -3.10 7.57 -12.64
CA ARG A 49 -4.24 7.11 -13.45
C ARG A 49 -4.96 5.86 -12.90
N ARG A 50 -4.33 5.11 -11.98
CA ARG A 50 -4.89 3.88 -11.39
C ARG A 50 -5.40 4.11 -9.97
N ILE A 51 -4.70 4.92 -9.19
CA ILE A 51 -5.06 5.19 -7.80
C ILE A 51 -4.57 6.57 -7.37
N SER A 52 -5.41 7.32 -6.69
CA SER A 52 -5.04 8.55 -6.00
C SER A 52 -4.57 8.29 -4.56
N PRO A 53 -3.73 9.17 -3.96
CA PRO A 53 -3.39 9.11 -2.54
C PRO A 53 -4.61 9.03 -1.62
N GLY A 54 -5.67 9.81 -1.88
CA GLY A 54 -6.88 9.79 -1.07
C GLY A 54 -7.67 8.48 -1.16
N GLN A 55 -7.71 7.84 -2.33
CA GLN A 55 -8.29 6.51 -2.47
C GLN A 55 -7.51 5.45 -1.67
N LEU A 56 -6.17 5.53 -1.67
CA LEU A 56 -5.34 4.64 -0.89
C LEU A 56 -5.54 4.85 0.62
N GLU A 57 -5.64 6.11 1.06
CA GLU A 57 -5.89 6.49 2.45
C GLU A 57 -7.22 5.94 2.97
N LEU A 58 -8.31 6.21 2.23
CA LEU A 58 -9.64 5.69 2.57
C LEU A 58 -9.64 4.17 2.63
N ARG A 59 -8.92 3.51 1.70
CA ARG A 59 -8.80 2.06 1.71
C ARG A 59 -8.00 1.55 2.90
N ALA A 60 -6.91 2.21 3.27
CA ALA A 60 -6.10 1.84 4.42
C ALA A 60 -6.95 1.87 5.71
N ILE A 61 -7.75 2.91 5.90
CA ILE A 61 -8.69 3.02 7.04
C ILE A 61 -9.71 1.88 7.00
N ASP A 62 -10.30 1.61 5.83
CA ASP A 62 -11.30 0.55 5.65
C ASP A 62 -10.78 -0.86 5.99
N VAL A 63 -9.49 -1.13 5.76
CA VAL A 63 -8.86 -2.40 6.15
C VAL A 63 -8.32 -2.41 7.58
N GLY A 64 -8.58 -1.36 8.36
CA GLY A 64 -8.30 -1.30 9.80
C GLY A 64 -6.98 -0.65 10.20
N LEU A 65 -6.32 0.10 9.32
CA LEU A 65 -5.20 0.96 9.71
C LEU A 65 -5.71 2.21 10.41
N THR A 66 -4.90 2.77 11.30
CA THR A 66 -5.17 4.07 11.91
C THR A 66 -5.12 5.20 10.88
N ALA A 67 -5.74 6.34 11.19
CA ALA A 67 -5.69 7.51 10.31
C ALA A 67 -4.25 8.00 10.06
N GLU A 68 -3.37 7.88 11.06
CA GLU A 68 -1.95 8.24 10.94
C GLU A 68 -1.21 7.33 9.96
N GLU A 69 -1.34 6.01 10.11
CA GLU A 69 -0.75 5.03 9.18
C GLU A 69 -1.31 5.20 7.75
N ALA A 70 -2.63 5.44 7.63
CA ALA A 70 -3.27 5.68 6.34
C ALA A 70 -2.73 6.94 5.63
N ALA A 71 -2.56 8.03 6.38
CA ALA A 71 -1.97 9.27 5.86
C ALA A 71 -0.51 9.07 5.43
N GLU A 72 0.26 8.26 6.17
CA GLU A 72 1.64 7.93 5.82
C GLU A 72 1.72 7.17 4.48
N LEU A 73 0.85 6.17 4.30
CA LEU A 73 0.73 5.41 3.05
C LEU A 73 0.38 6.31 1.86
N ALA A 74 -0.55 7.25 2.07
CA ALA A 74 -0.95 8.23 1.07
C ALA A 74 0.21 9.16 0.67
N ASP A 75 1.03 9.59 1.64
CA ASP A 75 2.22 10.39 1.36
C ASP A 75 3.26 9.63 0.54
N TRP A 76 3.50 8.35 0.84
CA TRP A 76 4.42 7.53 0.04
C TRP A 76 3.96 7.42 -1.41
N LEU A 77 2.66 7.17 -1.62
CA LEU A 77 2.09 7.12 -2.97
C LEU A 77 2.24 8.47 -3.68
N ARG A 78 1.94 9.58 -3.01
CA ARG A 78 2.12 10.93 -3.54
C ARG A 78 3.55 11.18 -3.98
N ARG A 79 4.53 10.85 -3.13
CA ARG A 79 5.97 10.98 -3.43
C ARG A 79 6.37 10.13 -4.63
N ARG A 80 5.93 8.87 -4.69
CA ARG A 80 6.17 8.00 -5.85
C ARG A 80 5.56 8.57 -7.13
N GLN A 81 4.36 9.16 -7.07
CA GLN A 81 3.68 9.75 -8.22
C GLN A 81 4.37 11.01 -8.72
N GLN A 82 5.07 11.73 -7.84
CA GLN A 82 5.95 12.85 -8.15
C GLN A 82 7.35 12.42 -8.63
N GLY A 83 7.59 11.11 -8.85
CA GLY A 83 8.89 10.59 -9.27
C GLY A 83 9.95 10.56 -8.15
N ARG A 84 9.56 10.77 -6.89
CA ARG A 84 10.47 10.68 -5.75
C ARG A 84 10.69 9.22 -5.36
N ARG A 85 11.94 8.88 -5.05
CA ARG A 85 12.32 7.54 -4.58
C ARG A 85 11.86 7.31 -3.14
N LEU A 86 11.22 6.18 -2.90
CA LEU A 86 11.00 5.62 -1.56
C LEU A 86 12.18 4.71 -1.21
N VAL A 87 12.59 4.73 0.06
CA VAL A 87 13.71 3.90 0.54
C VAL A 87 13.13 2.76 1.39
N PRO A 88 12.91 1.57 0.82
CA PRO A 88 12.57 0.39 1.61
C PRO A 88 13.77 -0.10 2.41
N HIS A 89 13.52 -0.83 3.49
CA HIS A 89 14.58 -1.53 4.22
C HIS A 89 15.33 -2.50 3.30
N ALA A 90 16.65 -2.64 3.47
CA ALA A 90 17.52 -3.36 2.54
C ALA A 90 17.07 -4.79 2.24
N GLN A 91 16.55 -5.48 3.27
CA GLN A 91 16.04 -6.86 3.17
C GLN A 91 14.85 -7.00 2.20
N TYR A 92 14.08 -5.95 1.97
CA TYR A 92 12.89 -5.95 1.13
C TYR A 92 13.07 -5.18 -0.18
N ARG A 93 14.28 -4.70 -0.50
CA ARG A 93 14.51 -3.78 -1.64
C ARG A 93 14.02 -4.31 -3.00
N THR A 94 13.98 -5.63 -3.19
CA THR A 94 13.51 -6.29 -4.43
C THR A 94 12.10 -6.87 -4.30
N TRP A 95 11.41 -6.61 -3.18
CA TRP A 95 10.08 -7.15 -2.92
C TRP A 95 9.05 -6.63 -3.93
N LYS A 96 8.16 -7.53 -4.35
CA LYS A 96 6.98 -7.28 -5.16
C LYS A 96 5.86 -8.14 -4.61
N PHE A 97 4.67 -7.60 -4.42
CA PHE A 97 3.50 -8.41 -4.07
C PHE A 97 3.11 -9.26 -5.28
N ASN A 98 3.19 -10.58 -5.13
CA ASN A 98 2.59 -11.52 -6.05
C ASN A 98 1.10 -11.66 -5.73
N LEU A 99 0.25 -11.47 -6.74
CA LEU A 99 -1.21 -11.50 -6.60
C LEU A 99 -1.85 -12.71 -7.29
N ALA A 100 -1.02 -13.58 -7.87
CA ALA A 100 -1.45 -14.87 -8.34
C ALA A 100 -1.51 -15.83 -7.15
N LEU A 101 -2.71 -16.40 -6.94
CA LEU A 101 -3.05 -17.52 -6.06
C LEU A 101 -3.21 -17.18 -4.57
N GLU A 102 -4.36 -16.58 -4.22
CA GLU A 102 -5.23 -17.09 -3.14
C GLU A 102 -6.67 -16.75 -3.59
N ASP A 103 -7.35 -17.74 -4.14
CA ASP A 103 -8.83 -17.87 -4.16
C ASP A 103 -9.24 -18.64 -2.90
#